data_AF-A0A240A933-F1
#
_entry.id   AF-A0A240A933-F1
#
_cell.length_a   1.000
_cell.length_b   1.000
_cell.length_c   1.000
_cell.angle_alpha   90.00
_cell.angle_beta   90.00
_cell.angle_gamma   90.00
#
_symmetry.space_group_name_H-M   'P 1'
#
loop_
_entity.id
_entity.type
_entity.pdbx_description
1 polymer ?
#
loop_
_entity_poly.entity_id
_entity_poly.type
_entity_poly.pdbx_seq_one_letter_code
_entity_poly.pdbx_strand_id
1 'polypeptide(L)'
;MKKGFTLIETIIAVSLSFLILLWGIKALGIYTRIYKNTGYRYLQEFYTNEAFIFIEEKIKEAEQSEIYIDNKGEKSIKLTFHGENNYIRKKEDKLVISYYKINSPYNNNITLDLEEFKLEQVDNLVYVTIKNKGGKGYTRCFYLKEKKAI
;
A
#
# COMPACT_ATOMS: atom_id res chain seq x y z
N MET A 1 52.16 -31.92 33.64
CA MET A 1 51.97 -32.31 32.21
C MET A 1 50.59 -31.83 31.77
N LYS A 2 50.51 -30.98 30.71
CA LYS A 2 49.22 -30.57 30.14
C LYS A 2 48.62 -31.78 29.42
N LYS A 3 47.45 -32.26 29.83
CA LYS A 3 46.73 -33.33 29.10
C LYS A 3 46.25 -32.74 27.77
N GLY A 4 46.74 -33.28 26.66
CA GLY A 4 46.25 -32.94 25.32
C GLY A 4 44.90 -33.62 25.04
N PHE A 5 44.19 -33.13 24.04
CA PHE A 5 42.95 -33.76 23.56
C PHE A 5 43.26 -34.99 22.69
N THR A 6 42.43 -36.01 22.79
CA THR A 6 42.52 -37.18 21.92
C THR A 6 41.90 -36.87 20.54
N LEU A 7 42.39 -37.57 19.51
CA LEU A 7 41.90 -37.40 18.13
C LEU A 7 40.41 -37.74 17.99
N ILE A 8 39.88 -38.63 18.83
CA ILE A 8 38.47 -39.00 18.82
C ILE A 8 37.61 -37.87 19.42
N GLU A 9 38.05 -37.27 20.53
CA GLU A 9 37.35 -36.14 21.15
C GLU A 9 37.26 -34.94 20.21
N THR A 10 38.33 -34.66 19.44
CA THR A 10 38.31 -33.56 18.46
C THR A 10 37.35 -33.84 17.31
N ILE A 11 37.29 -35.07 16.80
CA ILE A 11 36.31 -35.45 15.76
C ILE A 11 34.88 -35.26 16.26
N ILE A 12 34.57 -35.76 17.46
CA ILE A 12 33.23 -35.63 18.05
C ILE A 12 32.87 -34.15 18.26
N ALA A 13 33.79 -33.35 18.80
CA ALA A 13 33.59 -31.92 19.02
C ALA A 13 33.33 -31.16 17.72
N VAL A 14 34.08 -31.47 16.65
CA VAL A 14 33.87 -30.86 15.33
C VAL A 14 32.52 -31.27 14.75
N SER A 15 32.13 -32.55 14.83
CA SER A 15 30.82 -33.03 14.36
C SER A 15 29.65 -32.35 15.08
N LEU A 16 29.73 -32.20 16.41
CA LEU A 16 28.73 -31.48 17.20
C LEU A 16 28.66 -30.00 16.81
N SER A 17 29.82 -29.38 16.58
CA SER A 17 29.90 -27.97 16.15
C SER A 17 29.21 -27.76 14.80
N PHE A 18 29.40 -28.69 13.85
CA PHE A 18 28.71 -28.64 12.55
C PHE A 18 27.20 -28.79 12.66
N LEU A 19 26.70 -29.68 13.52
CA LEU A 19 25.26 -29.83 13.74
C LEU A 19 24.62 -28.54 14.26
N ILE A 20 25.27 -27.89 15.24
CA ILE A 20 24.82 -26.60 15.79
C ILE A 20 24.83 -25.53 14.68
N LEU A 21 25.91 -25.47 13.89
CA LEU A 21 26.06 -24.49 12.81
C LEU A 21 25.00 -24.65 11.72
N LEU A 22 24.70 -25.89 11.30
CA LEU A 22 23.63 -26.17 10.32
C LEU A 22 22.27 -25.73 10.84
N TRP A 23 22.00 -25.93 12.13
CA TRP A 23 20.76 -25.48 12.76
C TRP A 23 20.66 -23.95 12.77
N GLY A 24 21.78 -23.27 13.06
CA GLY A 24 21.91 -21.82 12.98
C GLY A 24 21.62 -21.27 11.57
N ILE A 25 22.18 -21.88 10.52
CA ILE A 25 21.94 -21.48 9.12
C ILE A 25 20.46 -21.63 8.77
N LYS A 26 19.83 -22.74 9.17
CA LYS A 26 18.40 -22.98 8.92
C LYS A 26 17.53 -21.92 9.60
N ALA A 27 17.82 -21.60 10.87
CA ALA A 27 17.12 -20.55 11.59
C ALA A 27 17.28 -19.19 10.89
N LEU A 28 18.51 -18.82 10.51
CA LEU A 28 18.79 -17.57 9.81
C LEU A 28 17.99 -17.47 8.49
N GLY A 29 17.92 -18.54 7.71
CA GLY A 29 17.14 -18.58 6.47
C GLY A 29 15.64 -18.35 6.71
N ILE A 30 15.08 -18.98 7.75
CA ILE A 30 13.67 -18.79 8.13
C ILE A 30 13.42 -17.33 8.54
N TYR A 31 14.23 -16.79 9.45
CA TYR A 31 14.06 -15.42 9.93
C TYR A 31 14.24 -14.38 8.83
N THR A 32 15.19 -14.59 7.91
CA THR A 32 15.38 -13.68 6.76
C THR A 32 14.15 -13.65 5.86
N ARG A 33 13.53 -14.81 5.61
CA ARG A 33 12.29 -14.90 4.83
C ARG A 33 11.13 -14.22 5.53
N ILE A 34 10.96 -14.45 6.84
CA ILE A 34 9.92 -13.79 7.65
C ILE A 34 10.12 -12.27 7.64
N TYR A 35 11.35 -11.81 7.85
CA TYR A 35 11.69 -10.39 7.85
C TYR A 35 11.35 -9.74 6.50
N LYS A 36 11.76 -10.35 5.39
CA LYS A 36 11.46 -9.84 4.05
C LYS A 36 9.95 -9.73 3.80
N ASN A 37 9.19 -10.78 4.13
CA ASN A 37 7.75 -10.80 3.92
C ASN A 37 7.04 -9.77 4.81
N THR A 38 7.47 -9.65 6.07
CA THR A 38 6.91 -8.72 7.04
C THR A 38 7.21 -7.28 6.65
N GLY A 39 8.45 -6.99 6.25
CA GLY A 39 8.87 -5.68 5.77
C GLY A 39 8.09 -5.25 4.53
N TYR A 40 7.90 -6.16 3.56
CA TYR A 40 7.08 -5.88 2.38
C TYR A 40 5.64 -5.54 2.76
N ARG A 41 5.03 -6.30 3.69
CA ARG A 41 3.67 -6.04 4.16
C ARG A 41 3.54 -4.68 4.85
N TYR A 42 4.48 -4.32 5.72
CA TYR A 42 4.47 -3.01 6.38
C TYR A 42 4.64 -1.87 5.39
N LEU A 43 5.51 -2.03 4.39
CA LEU A 43 5.71 -1.04 3.35
C LEU A 43 4.42 -0.83 2.52
N GLN A 44 3.72 -1.90 2.18
CA GLN A 44 2.43 -1.82 1.47
C GLN A 44 1.35 -1.13 2.31
N GLU A 45 1.26 -1.46 3.59
CA GLU A 45 0.33 -0.82 4.53
C GLU A 45 0.63 0.67 4.66
N PHE A 46 1.91 1.04 4.78
CA PHE A 46 2.36 2.43 4.81
C PHE A 46 1.93 3.19 3.56
N TYR A 47 2.25 2.70 2.35
CA TYR A 47 1.85 3.39 1.12
C TYR A 47 0.34 3.48 0.93
N THR A 48 -0.41 2.47 1.39
CA THR A 48 -1.88 2.52 1.35
C THR A 48 -2.41 3.58 2.32
N ASN A 49 -1.81 3.68 3.51
CA ASN A 49 -2.15 4.72 4.48
C ASN A 49 -1.83 6.13 3.97
N GLU A 50 -0.66 6.33 3.37
CA GLU A 50 -0.28 7.60 2.74
C GLU A 50 -1.24 7.98 1.61
N ALA A 51 -1.65 7.00 0.79
CA ALA A 51 -2.64 7.23 -0.26
C ALA A 51 -3.98 7.72 0.34
N PHE A 52 -4.42 7.14 1.45
CA PHE A 52 -5.63 7.60 2.13
C PHE A 52 -5.48 9.00 2.71
N ILE A 53 -4.35 9.31 3.35
CA ILE A 53 -4.07 10.65 3.89
C ILE A 53 -4.10 11.68 2.75
N PHE A 54 -3.46 11.37 1.63
CA PHE A 54 -3.48 12.24 0.45
C PHE A 54 -4.90 12.46 -0.10
N ILE A 55 -5.71 11.41 -0.21
CA ILE A 55 -7.11 11.53 -0.66
C ILE A 55 -7.90 12.41 0.31
N GLU A 56 -7.76 12.19 1.62
CA GLU A 56 -8.45 12.94 2.65
C GLU A 56 -8.09 14.42 2.60
N GLU A 57 -6.80 14.73 2.49
CA GLU A 57 -6.28 16.10 2.37
C GLU A 57 -6.85 16.78 1.14
N LYS A 58 -6.82 16.12 -0.03
CA LYS A 58 -7.36 16.69 -1.27
C LYS A 58 -8.87 16.89 -1.23
N ILE A 59 -9.63 16.00 -0.58
CA ILE A 59 -11.07 16.19 -0.34
C ILE A 59 -11.31 17.38 0.60
N LYS A 60 -10.49 17.54 1.65
CA LYS A 60 -10.58 18.66 2.60
C LYS A 60 -10.15 19.99 1.99
N GLU A 61 -9.25 20.01 1.04
CA GLU A 61 -8.85 21.24 0.33
C GLU A 61 -9.87 21.65 -0.74
N ALA A 62 -10.53 20.68 -1.37
CA ALA A 62 -11.49 20.96 -2.44
C ALA A 62 -12.67 21.80 -1.95
N GLU A 63 -13.19 22.64 -2.87
CA GLU A 63 -14.41 23.41 -2.68
C GLU A 63 -15.64 22.50 -2.71
N GLN A 64 -15.62 21.53 -3.63
CA GLN A 64 -16.65 20.51 -3.81
C GLN A 64 -15.96 19.17 -4.12
N SER A 65 -16.50 18.08 -3.60
CA SER A 65 -16.08 16.73 -3.95
C SER A 65 -17.28 15.83 -4.18
N GLU A 66 -17.23 15.02 -5.23
CA GLU A 66 -18.32 14.14 -5.63
C GLU A 66 -17.79 12.88 -6.32
N ILE A 67 -18.63 11.83 -6.40
CA ILE A 67 -18.29 10.63 -7.17
C ILE A 67 -18.68 10.87 -8.61
N TYR A 68 -17.68 10.79 -9.49
CA TYR A 68 -17.87 10.83 -10.93
C TYR A 68 -17.83 9.41 -11.50
N ILE A 69 -18.85 9.05 -12.26
CA ILE A 69 -18.94 7.78 -12.98
C ILE A 69 -18.66 8.08 -14.45
N ASP A 70 -17.65 7.44 -15.01
CA ASP A 70 -17.33 7.60 -16.42
C ASP A 70 -18.28 6.81 -17.33
N ASN A 71 -18.13 6.97 -18.65
CA ASN A 71 -18.96 6.27 -19.64
C ASN A 71 -18.80 4.75 -19.62
N LYS A 72 -17.76 4.22 -18.96
CA LYS A 72 -17.48 2.79 -18.81
C LYS A 72 -18.00 2.25 -17.47
N GLY A 73 -18.60 3.09 -16.63
CA GLY A 73 -19.05 2.72 -15.29
C GLY A 73 -17.93 2.71 -14.24
N GLU A 74 -16.73 3.18 -14.58
CA GLU A 74 -15.63 3.33 -13.63
C GLU A 74 -15.88 4.54 -12.74
N LYS A 75 -15.80 4.32 -11.43
CA LYS A 75 -15.99 5.37 -10.43
C LYS A 75 -14.66 6.07 -10.13
N SER A 76 -14.73 7.39 -10.00
CA SER A 76 -13.61 8.25 -9.60
C SER A 76 -14.10 9.30 -8.61
N ILE A 77 -13.17 9.88 -7.86
CA ILE A 77 -13.48 11.03 -6.99
C ILE A 77 -13.16 12.28 -7.79
N LYS A 78 -14.17 13.09 -8.08
CA LYS A 78 -14.02 14.40 -8.69
C LYS A 78 -13.87 15.45 -7.59
N LEU A 79 -12.86 16.30 -7.75
CA LEU A 79 -12.50 17.37 -6.83
C LEU A 79 -12.51 18.69 -7.60
N THR A 80 -13.26 19.66 -7.12
CA THR A 80 -13.34 20.99 -7.73
C THR A 80 -12.50 21.98 -6.94
N PHE A 81 -11.60 22.67 -7.64
CA PHE A 81 -10.74 23.74 -7.11
C PHE A 81 -10.86 24.96 -8.01
N HIS A 82 -11.41 26.08 -7.52
CA HIS A 82 -11.50 27.33 -8.26
C HIS A 82 -12.10 27.19 -9.68
N GLY A 83 -13.11 26.32 -9.83
CA GLY A 83 -13.76 26.03 -11.11
C GLY A 83 -13.06 24.96 -11.98
N GLU A 84 -11.88 24.50 -11.60
CA GLU A 84 -11.17 23.40 -12.27
C GLU A 84 -11.46 22.05 -11.60
N ASN A 85 -11.50 20.98 -12.40
CA ASN A 85 -11.83 19.64 -11.91
C ASN A 85 -10.61 18.71 -11.97
N ASN A 86 -10.26 18.15 -10.82
CA ASN A 86 -9.27 17.09 -10.70
C ASN A 86 -9.96 15.76 -10.38
N TYR A 87 -9.34 14.64 -10.75
CA TYR A 87 -9.95 13.33 -10.64
C TYR A 87 -8.98 12.32 -10.02
N ILE A 88 -9.36 11.75 -8.89
CA ILE A 88 -8.65 10.60 -8.31
C ILE A 88 -9.27 9.34 -8.87
N ARG A 89 -8.48 8.56 -9.61
CA ARG A 89 -8.96 7.40 -10.34
C ARG A 89 -7.89 6.32 -10.48
N LYS A 90 -8.35 5.11 -10.78
CA LYS A 90 -7.47 4.05 -11.25
C LYS A 90 -7.03 4.34 -12.68
N LYS A 91 -5.75 4.11 -12.96
CA LYS A 91 -5.18 4.11 -14.30
C LYS A 91 -4.22 2.93 -14.38
N GLU A 92 -4.61 1.89 -15.11
CA GLU A 92 -3.87 0.62 -15.15
C GLU A 92 -3.65 0.07 -13.73
N ASP A 93 -2.40 -0.16 -13.35
CA ASP A 93 -1.99 -0.66 -12.03
C ASP A 93 -1.63 0.46 -11.06
N LYS A 94 -2.16 1.67 -11.24
CA LYS A 94 -1.82 2.84 -10.43
C LYS A 94 -3.06 3.57 -9.97
N LEU A 95 -3.00 4.13 -8.78
CA LEU A 95 -3.91 5.17 -8.34
C LEU A 95 -3.29 6.52 -8.70
N VAL A 96 -4.02 7.34 -9.44
CA VAL A 96 -3.52 8.64 -9.92
C VAL A 96 -4.50 9.75 -9.62
N ILE A 97 -3.97 10.97 -9.51
CA ILE A 97 -4.75 12.20 -9.64
C ILE A 97 -4.51 12.78 -11.04
N SER A 98 -5.59 12.90 -11.82
CA SER A 98 -5.61 13.53 -13.14
C SER A 98 -6.04 14.99 -13.01
N TYR A 99 -5.28 15.91 -13.59
CA TYR A 99 -5.58 17.34 -13.50
C TYR A 99 -6.45 17.84 -14.66
N TYR A 100 -7.37 18.76 -14.38
CA TYR A 100 -8.29 19.44 -15.31
C TYR A 100 -9.36 18.55 -15.99
N LYS A 101 -9.03 17.31 -16.35
CA LYS A 101 -9.92 16.37 -17.05
C LYS A 101 -9.64 14.91 -16.65
N ILE A 102 -10.68 14.06 -16.67
CA ILE A 102 -10.59 12.63 -16.31
C ILE A 102 -9.48 11.90 -17.09
N ASN A 103 -9.38 12.13 -18.41
CA ASN A 103 -8.39 11.51 -19.29
C ASN A 103 -7.19 12.42 -19.57
N SER A 104 -6.80 13.23 -18.58
CA SER A 104 -5.66 14.13 -18.74
C SER A 104 -4.37 13.34 -18.94
N PRO A 105 -3.44 13.80 -19.80
CA PRO A 105 -2.08 13.29 -19.79
C PRO A 105 -1.33 13.71 -18.52
N TYR A 106 -1.71 14.85 -17.92
CA TYR A 106 -1.13 15.37 -16.68
C TYR A 106 -1.69 14.61 -15.48
N ASN A 107 -0.89 13.67 -14.99
CA ASN A 107 -1.24 12.80 -13.87
C ASN A 107 -0.09 12.71 -12.89
N ASN A 108 -0.40 12.72 -11.59
CA ASN A 108 0.54 12.33 -10.54
C ASN A 108 0.11 11.01 -9.92
N ASN A 109 1.09 10.15 -9.61
CA ASN A 109 0.84 8.87 -8.97
C ASN A 109 0.63 9.09 -7.47
N ILE A 110 -0.44 8.52 -6.93
CA ILE A 110 -0.72 8.47 -5.49
C ILE A 110 -0.14 7.17 -4.93
N THR A 111 -0.43 6.04 -5.60
CA THR A 111 0.16 4.75 -5.25
C THR A 111 0.35 3.87 -6.49
N LEU A 112 1.31 2.94 -6.38
CA LEU A 112 1.72 2.01 -7.43
C LEU A 112 1.29 0.58 -7.06
N ASP A 113 1.37 -0.32 -8.03
CA ASP A 113 1.01 -1.74 -7.87
C ASP A 113 -0.41 -1.94 -7.32
N LEU A 114 -1.34 -1.10 -7.79
CA LEU A 114 -2.75 -1.14 -7.41
C LEU A 114 -3.45 -2.31 -8.09
N GLU A 115 -3.97 -3.24 -7.31
CA GLU A 115 -4.85 -4.31 -7.78
C GLU A 115 -6.29 -3.80 -7.90
N GLU A 116 -6.76 -3.07 -6.89
CA GLU A 116 -8.17 -2.72 -6.76
C GLU A 116 -8.34 -1.31 -6.17
N PHE A 117 -9.22 -0.54 -6.80
CA PHE A 117 -9.72 0.73 -6.29
C PHE A 117 -11.24 0.74 -6.45
N LYS A 118 -11.96 0.75 -5.33
CA LYS A 118 -13.42 0.73 -5.30
C LYS A 118 -13.96 1.90 -4.50
N LEU A 119 -15.06 2.45 -5.00
CA LEU A 119 -15.77 3.57 -4.39
C LEU A 119 -17.24 3.19 -4.19
N GLU A 120 -17.68 3.27 -2.95
CA GLU A 120 -19.07 3.06 -2.55
C GLU A 120 -19.56 4.30 -1.83
N GLN A 121 -20.65 4.89 -2.31
CA GLN A 121 -21.21 6.11 -1.73
C GLN A 121 -22.46 5.76 -0.93
N VAL A 122 -22.55 6.30 0.28
CA VAL A 122 -23.73 6.27 1.13
C VAL A 122 -23.96 7.70 1.61
N ASP A 123 -25.02 8.34 1.14
CA ASP A 123 -25.29 9.76 1.36
C ASP A 123 -24.08 10.63 0.98
N ASN A 124 -23.55 11.39 1.95
CA ASN A 124 -22.40 12.28 1.80
C ASN A 124 -21.08 11.63 2.21
N LEU A 125 -21.07 10.31 2.40
CA LEU A 125 -19.89 9.54 2.72
C LEU A 125 -19.46 8.68 1.53
N VAL A 126 -18.15 8.64 1.28
CA VAL A 126 -17.54 7.69 0.35
C VAL A 126 -16.65 6.72 1.10
N TYR A 127 -16.92 5.43 0.91
CA TYR A 127 -16.04 4.34 1.28
C TYR A 127 -15.08 4.06 0.14
N VAL A 128 -13.80 4.30 0.39
CA VAL A 128 -12.71 4.11 -0.55
C VAL A 128 -11.97 2.84 -0.14
N THR A 129 -11.97 1.85 -1.02
CA THR A 129 -11.20 0.63 -0.83
C THR A 129 -10.00 0.63 -1.76
N ILE A 130 -8.80 0.46 -1.19
CA ILE A 130 -7.52 0.36 -1.89
C ILE A 130 -6.90 -0.99 -1.57
N LYS A 131 -6.51 -1.73 -2.62
CA LYS A 131 -5.76 -2.98 -2.50
C LYS A 131 -4.57 -2.96 -3.44
N ASN A 132 -3.37 -3.12 -2.88
CA ASN A 132 -2.15 -3.31 -3.66
C ASN A 132 -1.93 -4.81 -3.96
N LYS A 133 -1.24 -5.11 -5.04
CA LYS A 133 -0.94 -6.49 -5.49
C LYS A 133 -0.25 -7.27 -4.38
N GLY A 134 -0.84 -8.39 -3.96
CA GLY A 134 -0.30 -9.24 -2.89
C GLY A 134 -0.46 -8.68 -1.46
N GLY A 135 -1.10 -7.53 -1.33
CA GLY A 135 -1.44 -6.92 -0.04
C GLY A 135 -2.87 -7.23 0.41
N LYS A 136 -3.19 -6.76 1.62
CA LYS A 136 -4.58 -6.73 2.09
C LYS A 136 -5.30 -5.51 1.52
N GLY A 137 -6.59 -5.66 1.25
CA GLY A 137 -7.46 -4.52 0.93
C GLY A 137 -7.81 -3.77 2.20
N TYR A 138 -7.71 -2.46 2.15
CA TYR A 138 -8.09 -1.57 3.24
C TYR A 138 -9.20 -0.65 2.77
N THR A 139 -10.13 -0.33 3.66
CA THR A 139 -11.25 0.56 3.37
C THR A 139 -11.27 1.71 4.38
N ARG A 140 -11.41 2.94 3.89
CA ARG A 140 -11.63 4.13 4.72
C ARG A 140 -12.80 4.95 4.21
N CYS A 141 -13.45 5.64 5.12
CA CYS A 141 -14.60 6.48 4.84
C CYS A 141 -14.17 7.96 4.85
N PHE A 142 -14.65 8.73 3.88
CA PHE A 142 -14.42 10.17 3.79
C PHE A 142 -15.73 10.92 3.58
N TYR A 143 -15.83 12.13 4.14
CA TYR A 143 -16.96 13.02 3.92
C TYR A 143 -16.77 13.82 2.65
N LEU A 144 -17.73 13.73 1.73
CA LEU A 144 -17.78 14.50 0.50
C LEU A 144 -18.37 15.89 0.78
N LYS A 145 -17.72 16.92 0.25
CA LYS A 145 -18.16 18.31 0.42
C LYS A 145 -19.13 18.67 -0.69
N GLU A 146 -20.33 19.04 -0.29
CA GLU A 146 -21.27 19.70 -1.17
C GLU A 146 -20.87 21.17 -1.38
N LYS A 147 -21.21 21.69 -2.57
CA LYS A 147 -21.04 23.10 -2.88
C LYS A 147 -21.89 23.92 -1.90
N LYS A 148 -21.27 24.78 -1.09
CA LYS A 148 -22.01 25.78 -0.32
C LYS A 148 -22.80 26.64 -1.30
N ALA A 149 -24.12 26.59 -1.23
CA ALA A 149 -24.96 27.59 -1.87
C ALA A 149 -24.61 28.94 -1.23
N ILE A 150 -24.05 29.85 -2.03
CA ILE A 150 -23.92 31.28 -1.70
C ILE A 150 -25.12 31.97 -2.29
#